data_AF-A0A7X5IC45-F1
#
_entry.id   AF-A0A7X5IC45-F1
#
_cell.length_a   1.000
_cell.length_b   1.000
_cell.length_c   1.000
_cell.angle_alpha   90.00
_cell.angle_beta   90.00
_cell.angle_gamma   90.00
#
_symmetry.space_group_name_H-M   'P 1'
#
loop_
_entity.id
_entity.type
_entity.pdbx_description
1 polymer ?
#
loop_
_entity_poly.entity_id
_entity_poly.type
_entity_poly.pdbx_seq_one_letter_code
_entity_poly.pdbx_strand_id
1 'polypeptide(L)' 'MGTMANRSLRHKRILAHQALKRLQKERHMDKWAAYIWLQAKLGLDESQAHIGMFSEQMCEKVISLCRSPATPGGDMAA' A
#
# COMPACT_ATOMS: atom_id res chain seq x y z
N MET A 1 -10.06 -4.63 -23.11
CA MET A 1 -9.97 -5.91 -22.38
C MET A 1 -9.72 -5.62 -20.91
N GLY A 2 -10.77 -5.45 -20.12
CA GLY A 2 -10.64 -5.37 -18.65
C GLY A 2 -10.73 -6.78 -18.09
N THR A 3 -9.64 -7.31 -17.53
CA THR A 3 -9.71 -8.61 -16.86
C THR A 3 -10.61 -8.47 -15.63
N MET A 4 -11.72 -9.21 -15.67
CA MET A 4 -12.61 -9.55 -14.58
C MET A 4 -11.81 -9.65 -13.27
N ALA A 5 -12.33 -9.11 -12.15
CA ALA A 5 -11.64 -9.12 -10.86
C ALA A 5 -11.35 -10.56 -10.41
N ASN A 6 -10.23 -11.08 -10.87
CA ASN A 6 -9.85 -12.47 -10.78
C ASN A 6 -9.46 -12.78 -9.34
N ARG A 7 -9.51 -14.06 -8.96
CA ARG A 7 -9.01 -14.57 -7.68
C ARG A 7 -7.62 -14.00 -7.31
N SER A 8 -6.82 -13.69 -8.33
CA SER A 8 -5.55 -12.96 -8.25
C SER A 8 -5.67 -11.60 -7.56
N LEU A 9 -6.62 -10.75 -7.96
CA LEU A 9 -6.80 -9.41 -7.40
C LEU A 9 -7.21 -9.49 -5.92
N ARG A 10 -8.13 -10.38 -5.57
CA ARG A 10 -8.51 -10.61 -4.16
C ARG A 10 -7.31 -11.05 -3.34
N HIS A 11 -6.50 -11.96 -3.88
CA HIS A 11 -5.27 -12.42 -3.22
C HIS A 11 -4.25 -11.28 -3.07
N LYS A 12 -4.02 -10.47 -4.11
CA LYS A 12 -3.12 -9.31 -4.08
C LYS A 12 -3.55 -8.26 -3.06
N ARG A 13 -4.85 -7.99 -2.92
CA ARG A 13 -5.38 -7.08 -1.87
C ARG A 13 -5.12 -7.62 -0.46
N ILE A 14 -5.27 -8.93 -0.25
CA ILE A 14 -4.93 -9.57 1.03
C ILE A 14 -3.43 -9.43 1.32
N LEU A 15 -2.57 -9.68 0.32
CA LEU A 15 -1.12 -9.53 0.47
C LEU A 15 -0.72 -8.08 0.76
N ALA A 16 -1.34 -7.10 0.10
CA ALA A 16 -1.11 -5.69 0.37
C ALA A 16 -1.49 -5.30 1.81
N HIS A 17 -2.65 -5.77 2.30
CA HIS A 17 -3.03 -5.59 3.69
C HIS A 17 -2.05 -6.24 4.68
N GLN A 18 -1.60 -7.45 4.39
CA GLN A 18 -0.62 -8.15 5.23
C GLN A 18 0.73 -7.42 5.26
N ALA A 19 1.19 -6.92 4.11
CA ALA A 19 2.42 -6.16 4.01
C ALA A 19 2.34 -4.85 4.83
N LEU A 20 1.23 -4.11 4.71
CA LEU A 20 1.01 -2.90 5.50
C LEU A 20 0.92 -3.21 7.00
N LYS A 21 0.22 -4.28 7.40
CA LYS A 21 0.12 -4.71 8.80
C LYS A 21 1.48 -5.13 9.37
N ARG A 22 2.32 -5.76 8.54
CA ARG A 22 3.69 -6.12 8.92
C ARG A 22 4.52 -4.86 9.17
N LEU A 23 4.50 -3.92 8.23
CA LEU A 23 5.19 -2.63 8.37
C LEU A 23 4.70 -1.87 9.61
N GLN A 24 3.39 -1.86 9.84
CA GLN A 24 2.76 -1.29 11.04
C GLN A 24 3.40 -1.87 12.31
N LYS A 25 3.52 -3.20 12.39
CA LYS A 25 4.13 -3.89 13.54
C LYS A 25 5.63 -3.60 13.67
N GLU A 26 6.37 -3.61 12.57
CA GLU A 26 7.82 -3.37 12.55
C GLU A 26 8.21 -1.93 12.90
N ARG A 27 7.32 -0.97 12.64
CA ARG A 27 7.51 0.45 12.94
C ARG A 27 6.76 0.92 14.17
N HIS A 28 6.11 0.01 14.91
CA HIS A 28 5.29 0.31 16.09
C HIS A 28 4.26 1.42 15.83
N MET A 29 3.64 1.41 14.65
CA MET A 29 2.67 2.43 14.24
C MET A 29 1.25 2.05 14.67
N ASP A 30 0.46 3.05 15.01
CA ASP A 30 -0.99 2.89 15.09
C ASP A 30 -1.59 2.58 13.72
N LYS A 31 -2.78 1.98 13.73
CA LYS A 31 -3.50 1.63 12.50
C LYS A 31 -3.67 2.86 11.60
N TRP A 32 -4.09 3.97 12.18
CA TRP A 32 -4.29 5.23 11.45
C TRP A 32 -2.97 5.79 10.90
N ALA A 33 -1.89 5.76 11.69
CA ALA A 33 -0.56 6.18 11.25
C ALA A 33 -0.06 5.36 10.05
N ALA A 34 -0.33 4.06 9.99
CA ALA A 34 0.00 3.23 8.83
C ALA A 34 -0.77 3.66 7.56
N TYR A 35 -2.04 4.07 7.68
CA TYR A 35 -2.82 4.58 6.54
C TYR A 35 -2.37 5.97 6.11
N ILE A 36 -1.99 6.86 7.03
CA ILE A 36 -1.40 8.17 6.67
C ILE A 36 -0.06 7.98 5.97
N TRP A 37 0.78 7.09 6.48
CA TRP A 37 2.06 6.77 5.83
C TRP A 37 1.83 6.26 4.41
N LEU A 38 0.83 5.40 4.22
CA LEU A 38 0.47 4.88 2.90
C LEU A 38 -0.01 6.00 1.97
N GLN A 39 -0.87 6.88 2.47
CA GLN A 39 -1.37 8.07 1.76
C GLN A 39 -0.21 8.95 1.30
N ALA A 40 0.69 9.31 2.22
CA ALA A 40 1.86 10.14 1.93
C ALA A 40 2.81 9.50 0.91
N LYS A 41 3.01 8.18 0.97
CA LYS A 41 3.91 7.47 0.04
C LYS A 41 3.33 7.28 -1.36
N LEU A 42 2.01 7.23 -1.50
CA LEU A 42 1.33 7.05 -2.77
C LEU A 42 0.66 8.32 -3.30
N GLY A 43 0.71 9.43 -2.56
CA GLY A 43 0.01 10.67 -2.89
C GLY A 43 -1.51 10.50 -2.94
N LEU A 44 -2.07 9.66 -2.06
CA LEU A 44 -3.50 9.34 -2.03
C LEU A 44 -4.22 10.16 -0.96
N ASP A 45 -5.47 10.50 -1.25
CA ASP A 45 -6.43 10.98 -0.25
C ASP A 45 -6.98 9.82 0.60
N GLU A 46 -7.63 10.13 1.74
CA GLU A 46 -8.29 9.17 2.62
C GLU A 46 -9.30 8.29 1.87
N SER A 47 -10.12 8.89 0.99
CA SER A 47 -11.10 8.15 0.17
C SER A 47 -10.45 7.24 -0.86
N GLN A 48 -9.20 7.53 -1.24
CA GLN A 48 -8.44 6.73 -2.19
C GLN A 48 -7.61 5.65 -1.50
N ALA A 49 -7.28 5.80 -0.21
CA ALA A 49 -6.44 4.87 0.56
C ALA A 49 -7.16 3.57 0.99
N HIS A 50 -8.22 3.19 0.29
CA HIS A 50 -8.91 1.92 0.49
C HIS A 50 -8.27 0.82 -0.36
N ILE A 51 -7.43 -0.02 0.25
CA ILE A 51 -6.81 -1.20 -0.40
C ILE A 51 -7.88 -2.12 -1.04
N GLY A 52 -9.10 -2.15 -0.49
CA GLY A 52 -10.24 -2.86 -1.06
C GLY A 52 -10.66 -2.39 -2.46
N MET A 53 -10.27 -1.17 -2.88
CA MET A 53 -10.53 -0.60 -4.20
C MET A 53 -9.30 -0.60 -5.11
N PHE A 54 -8.13 -1.01 -4.61
CA PHE A 54 -6.90 -1.01 -5.41
C PHE A 54 -6.97 -1.96 -6.60
N SER A 55 -6.35 -1.54 -7.70
CA SER A 55 -6.04 -2.39 -8.85
C SER A 55 -4.88 -3.34 -8.52
N GLU A 56 -4.64 -4.33 -9.38
CA GLU A 56 -3.51 -5.26 -9.18
C GLU A 56 -2.17 -4.53 -9.11
N GLN A 57 -1.97 -3.54 -9.98
CA GLN A 57 -0.77 -2.70 -10.02
C GLN A 57 -0.58 -1.89 -8.72
N MET A 58 -1.67 -1.33 -8.17
CA MET A 58 -1.61 -0.61 -6.90
C MET A 58 -1.29 -1.54 -5.73
N CYS A 59 -1.86 -2.75 -5.72
CA CYS A 59 -1.52 -3.75 -4.70
C CYS A 59 -0.03 -4.13 -4.74
N GLU A 60 0.53 -4.32 -5.94
CA GLU A 60 1.96 -4.61 -6.12
C GLU A 60 2.85 -3.46 -5.65
N LYS A 61 2.49 -2.21 -5.97
CA LYS A 61 3.19 -1.02 -5.45
C LYS A 61 3.22 -1.00 -3.92
N VAL A 62 2.09 -1.25 -3.26
CA VAL A 62 2.00 -1.29 -1.78
C VAL A 62 2.90 -2.38 -1.20
N ILE A 63 2.86 -3.58 -1.78
CA ILE A 63 3.69 -4.70 -1.33
C ILE A 63 5.18 -4.36 -1.48
N SER A 64 5.57 -3.76 -2.60
CA SER A 64 6.95 -3.34 -2.86
C SER A 64 7.41 -2.25 -1.89
N LEU A 65 6.55 -1.25 -1.62
CA LEU A 65 6.80 -0.17 -0.65
C LEU A 65 6.98 -0.71 0.78
N CYS A 66 6.17 -1.70 1.17
CA CYS A 66 6.27 -2.30 2.51
C CYS A 66 7.45 -3.26 2.65
N ARG A 67 7.92 -3.85 1.54
CA ARG A 67 9.10 -4.76 1.53
C ARG A 67 10.42 -4.01 1.47
N SER A 68 10.44 -2.87 0.79
CA SER A 68 11.63 -2.03 0.77
C SER A 68 11.84 -1.46 2.17
N PRO A 69 13.04 -1.58 2.76
CA PRO A 69 13.35 -0.89 4.00
C PRO A 69 13.24 0.60 3.67
N ALA A 70 12.13 1.23 4.06
CA ALA A 70 11.81 2.60 3.69
C ALA A 70 13.04 3.48 3.90
N THR A 71 13.74 3.82 2.82
CA THR A 71 14.72 4.90 2.85
C THR A 71 13.91 6.16 3.13
N PRO A 72 14.13 6.81 4.28
CA PRO A 72 13.44 8.04 4.58
C PRO A 72 14.16 9.14 3.78
N GLY A 73 13.72 9.37 2.54
CA GLY A 73 14.18 10.50 1.73
C GLY A 73 14.71 10.09 0.36
N GLY A 74 14.29 10.84 -0.66
CA GLY A 74 14.77 10.70 -2.03
C GLY A 74 13.65 10.48 -3.03
N ASP A 75 12.76 11.46 -3.17
CA ASP A 75 12.53 12.14 -4.46
C ASP A 75 11.58 13.33 -4.24
N MET A 76 12.15 14.48 -3.86
CA MET A 76 11.59 15.78 -4.23
C MET A 76 12.59 16.34 -5.25
N ALA A 77 12.43 15.93 -6.50
CA ALA A 77 13.02 16.61 -7.64
C ALA A 77 11.93 17.46 -8.30
N ALA A 78 11.94 18.76 -8.02
CA ALA A 78 11.61 19.88 -8.91
C ALA A 78 11.63 21.19 -8.12
#